data_AF-A0A451B6Q5-F1
#
_entry.id   AF-A0A451B6Q5-F1
#
_cell.length_a   1.000
_cell.length_b   1.000
_cell.length_c   1.000
_cell.angle_alpha   90.00
_cell.angle_beta   90.00
_cell.angle_gamma   90.00
#
_symmetry.space_group_name_H-M   'P 1'
#
loop_
_entity.id
_entity.type
_entity.pdbx_description
1 polymer ?
#
loop_
_entity_poly.entity_id
_entity_poly.type
_entity_poly.pdbx_seq_one_letter_code
_entity_poly.pdbx_strand_id
1 'polypeptide(L)'
;FTADQIEDGDRHELSEGRRIYCAPSGDRHSGHNTTGALVLDTDPDVQWSGVDAGFTPKPDTLRAPDVSVAPPPAGRGGWIPGVPPLAVEYADKGQNEIDLKIKIKELLAAGTQYVWVVRLTGPQRVDVHTQDRPARALSATDLLEAPGILRNPIPVHALFDREEAHRVTLRNLLQRRGYEDLDAVLREGARKGKAE
;
A
#
# COMPACT_ATOMS: atom_id res chain seq x y z
N PHE A 1 -11.17 13.72 20.75
CA PHE A 1 -11.11 14.42 19.46
C PHE A 1 -11.91 13.63 18.43
N THR A 2 -12.44 14.29 17.42
CA THR A 2 -13.08 13.66 16.26
C THR A 2 -12.36 14.07 14.97
N ALA A 3 -12.50 13.27 13.91
CA ALA A 3 -11.76 13.45 12.66
C ALA A 3 -12.06 14.80 11.98
N ASP A 4 -13.29 15.31 12.11
CA ASP A 4 -13.68 16.64 11.62
C ASP A 4 -12.99 17.80 12.35
N GLN A 5 -12.32 17.53 13.47
CA GLN A 5 -11.49 18.50 14.21
C GLN A 5 -10.01 18.46 13.78
N ILE A 6 -9.65 17.61 12.82
CA ILE A 6 -8.31 17.53 12.23
C ILE A 6 -8.39 18.14 10.83
N GLU A 7 -7.57 19.15 10.58
CA GLU A 7 -7.49 19.81 9.28
C GLU A 7 -6.61 19.01 8.30
N ASP A 8 -6.86 19.13 7.00
CA ASP A 8 -5.93 18.60 6.01
C ASP A 8 -4.59 19.35 6.09
N GLY A 9 -3.49 18.60 6.13
CA GLY A 9 -2.15 19.09 6.43
C GLY A 9 -1.73 19.00 7.91
N ASP A 10 -2.66 18.78 8.85
CA ASP A 10 -2.31 18.42 10.22
C ASP A 10 -1.70 17.02 10.25
N ARG A 11 -0.52 16.89 10.86
CA ARG A 11 0.18 15.60 10.95
C ARG A 11 -0.30 14.77 12.13
N HIS A 12 -1.57 14.41 12.12
CA HIS A 12 -2.17 13.61 13.20
C HIS A 12 -3.08 12.50 12.70
N GLU A 13 -2.89 11.33 13.29
CA GLU A 13 -3.91 10.29 13.34
C GLU A 13 -4.79 10.43 14.60
N LEU A 14 -5.94 9.77 14.60
CA LEU A 14 -6.81 9.57 15.75
C LEU A 14 -7.05 8.09 16.02
N SER A 15 -6.88 7.71 17.28
CA SER A 15 -7.19 6.38 17.81
C SER A 15 -8.13 6.54 19.00
N GLU A 16 -9.41 6.21 18.82
CA GLU A 16 -10.45 6.34 19.86
C GLU A 16 -10.46 7.73 20.52
N GLY A 17 -10.32 8.75 19.67
CA GLY A 17 -10.32 10.15 20.04
C GLY A 17 -9.02 10.66 20.66
N ARG A 18 -7.97 9.83 20.78
CA ARG A 18 -6.61 10.23 21.13
C ARG A 18 -5.84 10.67 19.87
N ARG A 19 -5.30 11.89 19.89
CA ARG A 19 -4.38 12.38 18.85
C ARG A 19 -3.03 11.68 18.94
N ILE A 20 -2.53 11.27 17.78
CA ILE A 20 -1.20 10.66 17.60
C ILE A 20 -0.47 11.54 16.59
N TYR A 21 0.65 12.13 16.98
CA TYR A 21 1.47 12.94 16.08
C TYR A 21 2.26 12.05 15.10
N CYS A 22 2.16 12.35 13.81
CA CYS A 22 2.84 11.63 12.74
C CYS A 22 4.07 12.43 12.30
N ALA A 23 5.24 12.05 12.83
CA ALA A 23 6.48 12.71 12.46
C ALA A 23 6.79 12.53 10.95
N PRO A 24 7.44 13.51 10.30
CA PRO A 24 7.97 13.32 8.95
C PRO A 24 8.88 12.09 8.86
N SER A 25 8.78 11.39 7.74
CA SER A 25 9.62 10.24 7.42
C SER A 25 11.03 10.67 6.99
N GLY A 26 12.03 9.88 7.36
CA GLY A 26 13.40 10.01 6.86
C GLY A 26 13.56 9.56 5.40
N ASP A 27 14.78 9.65 4.88
CA ASP A 27 15.15 9.30 3.51
C ASP A 27 14.79 7.85 3.14
N ARG A 28 15.10 6.89 4.02
CA ARG A 28 14.84 5.46 3.79
C ARG A 28 13.34 5.19 3.67
N HIS A 29 12.58 5.59 4.68
CA HIS A 29 11.13 5.38 4.71
C HIS A 29 10.42 6.09 3.54
N SER A 30 10.74 7.35 3.28
CA SER A 30 10.12 8.10 2.16
C SER A 30 10.44 7.51 0.78
N GLY A 31 11.67 7.02 0.58
CA GLY A 31 12.07 6.32 -0.64
C GLY A 31 11.28 5.03 -0.85
N HIS A 32 11.12 4.22 0.20
CA HIS A 32 10.38 2.97 0.13
C HIS A 32 8.87 3.19 -0.06
N ASN A 33 8.25 4.19 0.59
CA ASN A 33 6.85 4.55 0.35
C ASN A 33 6.62 4.89 -1.13
N THR A 34 7.53 5.65 -1.74
CA THR A 34 7.43 6.03 -3.16
C THR A 34 7.46 4.79 -4.07
N THR A 35 8.42 3.88 -3.85
CA THR A 35 8.54 2.67 -4.69
C THR A 35 7.41 1.68 -4.44
N GLY A 36 6.98 1.51 -3.19
CA GLY A 36 5.85 0.65 -2.83
C GLY A 36 4.53 1.13 -3.43
N ALA A 37 4.26 2.43 -3.34
CA ALA A 37 3.10 3.05 -3.96
C ALA A 37 3.09 2.84 -5.47
N LEU A 38 4.23 3.03 -6.16
CA LEU A 38 4.34 2.80 -7.59
C LEU A 38 4.01 1.36 -7.99
N VAL A 39 4.54 0.37 -7.25
CA VAL A 39 4.28 -1.06 -7.50
C VAL A 39 2.80 -1.39 -7.37
N LEU A 40 2.14 -0.86 -6.35
CA LEU A 40 0.73 -1.14 -6.06
C LEU A 40 -0.21 -0.40 -7.01
N ASP A 41 0.01 0.91 -7.21
CA ASP A 41 -0.84 1.77 -8.04
C ASP A 41 -0.95 1.27 -9.48
N THR A 42 0.16 0.74 -10.00
CA THR A 42 0.24 0.33 -11.39
C THR A 42 -0.37 -1.03 -11.65
N ASP A 43 -0.67 -1.84 -10.63
CA ASP A 43 -1.30 -3.15 -10.84
C ASP A 43 -2.61 -3.02 -11.66
N PRO A 44 -2.88 -3.90 -12.64
CA PRO A 44 -4.01 -3.71 -13.55
C PRO A 44 -5.40 -3.71 -12.90
N ASP A 45 -5.57 -4.34 -11.74
CA ASP A 45 -6.87 -4.33 -11.05
C ASP A 45 -7.02 -3.11 -10.11
N VAL A 46 -5.93 -2.39 -9.84
CA VAL A 46 -5.94 -1.20 -8.99
C VAL A 46 -6.48 0.02 -9.74
N GLN A 47 -7.57 0.57 -9.19
CA GLN A 47 -8.25 1.76 -9.69
C GLN A 47 -7.79 3.05 -9.00
N TRP A 48 -7.38 2.94 -7.73
CA TRP A 48 -6.86 4.06 -6.95
C TRP A 48 -5.94 3.55 -5.84
N SER A 49 -4.89 4.33 -5.59
CA SER A 49 -4.03 4.20 -4.43
C SER A 49 -3.75 5.59 -3.84
N GLY A 50 -3.35 5.63 -2.57
CA GLY A 50 -3.04 6.88 -1.87
C GLY A 50 -1.91 6.70 -0.87
N VAL A 51 -1.01 7.69 -0.82
CA VAL A 51 0.03 7.80 0.21
C VAL A 51 -0.50 8.68 1.33
N ASP A 52 -0.32 8.25 2.58
CA ASP A 52 -0.79 8.96 3.78
C ASP A 52 -2.28 9.34 3.71
N ALA A 53 -3.08 8.55 2.99
CA ALA A 53 -4.49 8.84 2.78
C ALA A 53 -5.27 8.63 4.08
N GLY A 54 -5.90 9.68 4.60
CA GLY A 54 -6.66 9.62 5.85
C GLY A 54 -8.03 8.94 5.68
N PHE A 55 -8.21 7.81 6.35
CA PHE A 55 -9.45 7.05 6.44
C PHE A 55 -10.12 7.20 7.81
N THR A 56 -11.43 7.45 7.81
CA THR A 56 -12.25 7.58 9.03
C THR A 56 -13.34 6.50 9.08
N PRO A 57 -13.09 5.35 9.75
CA PRO A 57 -14.10 4.31 9.91
C PRO A 57 -15.21 4.70 10.89
N LYS A 58 -14.90 5.60 11.83
CA LYS A 58 -15.82 6.15 12.83
C LYS A 58 -15.34 7.54 13.26
N PRO A 59 -16.21 8.41 13.81
CA PRO A 59 -15.87 9.82 14.06
C PRO A 59 -14.63 10.06 14.93
N ASP A 60 -14.30 9.16 15.84
CA ASP A 60 -13.17 9.25 16.76
C ASP A 60 -11.90 8.51 16.26
N THR A 61 -11.91 7.98 15.04
CA THR A 61 -10.76 7.30 14.43
C THR A 61 -10.43 7.89 13.06
N LEU A 62 -9.15 8.19 12.86
CA LEU A 62 -8.57 8.67 11.62
C LEU A 62 -7.21 7.97 11.47
N ARG A 63 -7.08 7.08 10.49
CA ARG A 63 -5.84 6.34 10.21
C ARG A 63 -5.36 6.65 8.81
N ALA A 64 -4.06 6.86 8.67
CA ALA A 64 -3.41 7.14 7.40
C ALA A 64 -2.31 6.10 7.18
N PRO A 65 -2.60 4.98 6.49
CA PRO A 65 -1.56 4.05 6.10
C PRO A 65 -0.56 4.71 5.14
N ASP A 66 0.70 4.29 5.22
CA ASP A 66 1.77 4.83 4.36
C ASP A 66 1.41 4.65 2.87
N VAL A 67 0.82 3.50 2.53
CA VAL A 67 0.19 3.28 1.22
C VAL A 67 -1.14 2.56 1.41
N SER A 68 -2.16 3.03 0.70
CA SER A 68 -3.50 2.43 0.67
C SER A 68 -3.89 2.07 -0.76
N VAL A 69 -4.54 0.92 -0.93
CA VAL A 69 -5.23 0.54 -2.18
C VAL A 69 -6.71 0.41 -1.89
N ALA A 70 -7.54 1.16 -2.62
CA ALA A 70 -8.97 1.21 -2.40
C ALA A 70 -9.74 1.59 -3.68
N PRO A 71 -11.08 1.46 -3.70
CA PRO A 71 -11.89 2.12 -4.71
C PRO A 71 -11.63 3.63 -4.71
N PRO A 72 -11.78 4.32 -5.86
CA PRO A 72 -11.64 5.77 -5.91
C PRO A 72 -12.58 6.45 -4.89
N PRO A 73 -12.08 7.40 -4.08
CA PRO A 73 -12.91 8.07 -3.09
C PRO A 73 -14.04 8.87 -3.76
N ALA A 74 -15.26 8.75 -3.23
CA ALA A 74 -16.45 9.36 -3.82
C ALA A 74 -16.53 10.90 -3.66
N GLY A 75 -15.84 11.46 -2.65
CA GLY A 75 -15.84 12.89 -2.33
C GLY A 75 -14.51 13.57 -2.68
N ARG A 76 -14.52 14.91 -2.78
CA ARG A 76 -13.32 15.73 -2.94
C ARG A 76 -13.06 16.51 -1.64
N GLY A 77 -11.83 16.46 -1.13
CA GLY A 77 -11.29 17.42 -0.14
C GLY A 77 -11.55 17.14 1.34
N GLY A 78 -11.87 15.90 1.73
CA GLY A 78 -12.00 15.52 3.15
C GLY A 78 -11.57 14.07 3.41
N TRP A 79 -11.60 13.65 4.68
CA TRP A 79 -11.25 12.29 5.09
C TRP A 79 -12.11 11.23 4.40
N ILE A 80 -11.48 10.12 4.00
CA ILE A 80 -12.14 9.04 3.27
C ILE A 80 -12.95 8.19 4.25
N PRO A 81 -14.28 8.04 4.09
CA PRO A 81 -15.06 7.19 4.99
C PRO A 81 -14.65 5.72 4.90
N GLY A 82 -14.67 5.02 6.04
CA GLY A 82 -14.37 3.58 6.09
C GLY A 82 -12.88 3.28 6.26
N VAL A 83 -12.40 2.23 5.58
CA VAL A 83 -11.00 1.77 5.58
C VAL A 83 -10.60 1.26 4.19
N PRO A 84 -9.30 1.25 3.83
CA PRO A 84 -8.86 0.65 2.59
C PRO A 84 -8.90 -0.88 2.68
N PRO A 85 -9.27 -1.61 1.61
CA PRO A 85 -9.14 -3.07 1.56
C PRO A 85 -7.71 -3.56 1.81
N LEU A 86 -6.70 -2.83 1.32
CA LEU A 86 -5.28 -3.11 1.56
C LEU A 86 -4.59 -1.85 2.12
N ALA A 87 -3.99 -1.99 3.30
CA ALA A 87 -3.15 -0.99 3.94
C ALA A 87 -1.70 -1.51 4.03
N VAL A 88 -0.73 -0.64 3.79
CA VAL A 88 0.71 -0.94 3.90
C VAL A 88 1.36 0.05 4.86
N GLU A 89 2.18 -0.48 5.77
CA GLU A 89 2.99 0.28 6.73
C GLU A 89 4.47 -0.09 6.57
N TYR A 90 5.35 0.90 6.53
CA TYR A 90 6.79 0.75 6.51
C TYR A 90 7.38 0.97 7.90
N ALA A 91 7.67 -0.12 8.60
CA ALA A 91 8.24 -0.10 9.94
C ALA A 91 9.77 -0.02 9.90
N ASP A 92 10.33 1.18 10.15
CA ASP A 92 11.77 1.44 10.27
C ASP A 92 12.22 1.61 11.74
N LYS A 93 13.50 1.92 11.93
CA LYS A 93 14.09 2.26 13.22
C LYS A 93 13.32 3.41 13.87
N GLY A 94 12.80 3.15 15.07
CA GLY A 94 12.00 4.11 15.83
C GLY A 94 10.49 3.89 15.73
N GLN A 95 10.03 2.92 14.93
CA GLN A 95 8.62 2.51 14.92
C GLN A 95 8.15 2.14 16.33
N ASN A 96 7.04 2.74 16.76
CA ASN A 96 6.35 2.30 17.97
C ASN A 96 5.52 1.05 17.64
N GLU A 97 6.02 -0.12 18.06
CA GLU A 97 5.35 -1.41 17.84
C GLU A 97 4.02 -1.55 18.57
N ILE A 98 3.82 -0.82 19.69
CA ILE A 98 2.55 -0.86 20.42
C ILE A 98 1.49 -0.11 19.62
N ASP A 99 1.80 1.11 19.18
CA ASP A 99 0.88 1.92 18.38
C ASP A 99 0.59 1.27 17.02
N LEU A 100 1.60 0.66 16.39
CA LEU A 100 1.42 -0.11 15.15
C LEU A 100 0.46 -1.30 15.35
N LYS A 101 0.63 -2.06 16.44
CA LYS A 101 -0.30 -3.17 16.75
C LYS A 101 -1.73 -2.69 17.00
N ILE A 102 -1.90 -1.51 17.60
CA ILE A 102 -3.22 -0.89 17.78
C ILE A 102 -3.81 -0.52 16.42
N LYS A 103 -3.05 0.18 15.56
CA LYS A 103 -3.47 0.56 14.21
C LYS A 103 -3.88 -0.65 13.37
N ILE A 104 -3.08 -1.72 13.36
CA ILE A 104 -3.40 -2.97 12.65
C ILE A 104 -4.74 -3.53 13.13
N LYS A 105 -4.96 -3.62 14.46
CA LYS A 105 -6.21 -4.14 15.01
C LYS A 105 -7.41 -3.29 14.64
N GLU A 106 -7.29 -1.96 14.74
CA GLU A 106 -8.36 -1.04 14.38
C GLU A 106 -8.74 -1.15 12.89
N LEU A 107 -7.74 -1.18 12.00
CA LEU A 107 -7.95 -1.31 10.56
C LEU A 107 -8.64 -2.63 10.21
N LEU A 108 -8.16 -3.75 10.75
CA LEU A 108 -8.74 -5.08 10.51
C LEU A 108 -10.17 -5.18 11.07
N ALA A 109 -10.38 -4.72 12.32
CA ALA A 109 -11.71 -4.72 12.94
C ALA A 109 -12.73 -3.84 12.20
N ALA A 110 -12.26 -2.80 11.52
CA ALA A 110 -13.10 -1.91 10.69
C ALA A 110 -13.31 -2.44 9.25
N GLY A 111 -12.70 -3.55 8.86
CA GLY A 111 -12.94 -4.22 7.58
C GLY A 111 -11.79 -4.19 6.57
N THR A 112 -10.60 -3.73 6.96
CA THR A 112 -9.38 -3.88 6.12
C THR A 112 -9.11 -5.37 5.92
N GLN A 113 -8.93 -5.81 4.68
CA GLN A 113 -8.73 -7.24 4.37
C GLN A 113 -7.28 -7.66 4.64
N TYR A 114 -6.34 -6.80 4.27
CA TYR A 114 -4.91 -7.04 4.45
C TYR A 114 -4.22 -5.79 5.02
N VAL A 115 -3.43 -5.98 6.07
CA VAL A 115 -2.42 -5.01 6.49
C VAL A 115 -1.04 -5.62 6.27
N TRP A 116 -0.23 -5.01 5.41
CA TRP A 116 1.14 -5.43 5.16
C TRP A 116 2.10 -4.53 5.92
N VAL A 117 2.90 -5.12 6.81
CA VAL A 117 3.95 -4.40 7.51
C VAL A 117 5.29 -4.75 6.87
N VAL A 118 5.84 -3.80 6.10
CA VAL A 118 7.15 -3.92 5.49
C VAL A 118 8.22 -3.60 6.53
N ARG A 119 9.02 -4.61 6.90
CA ARG A 119 10.02 -4.48 7.95
C ARG A 119 11.34 -4.01 7.37
N LEU A 120 11.64 -2.72 7.54
CA LEU A 120 12.88 -2.08 7.06
C LEU A 120 14.09 -2.34 7.98
N THR A 121 13.87 -3.00 9.11
CA THR A 121 14.90 -3.40 10.08
C THR A 121 14.99 -4.92 10.22
N GLY A 122 16.22 -5.40 10.42
CA GLY A 122 16.51 -6.84 10.43
C GLY A 122 16.42 -7.45 9.02
N PRO A 123 16.15 -8.76 8.93
CA PRO A 123 15.94 -9.41 7.63
C PRO A 123 14.74 -8.79 6.90
N GLN A 124 14.93 -8.47 5.61
CA GLN A 124 13.88 -7.99 4.72
C GLN A 124 12.73 -8.99 4.69
N ARG A 125 11.58 -8.54 5.18
CA ARG A 125 10.36 -9.33 5.23
C ARG A 125 9.13 -8.45 5.27
N VAL A 126 7.99 -9.03 4.96
CA VAL A 126 6.68 -8.41 5.12
C VAL A 126 5.85 -9.29 6.04
N ASP A 127 5.36 -8.70 7.13
CA ASP A 127 4.39 -9.35 7.99
C ASP A 127 2.99 -9.08 7.41
N VAL A 128 2.30 -10.14 6.98
CA VAL A 128 0.95 -10.08 6.43
C VAL A 128 -0.05 -10.34 7.54
N HIS A 129 -0.85 -9.34 7.86
CA HIS A 129 -1.92 -9.40 8.84
C HIS A 129 -3.28 -9.49 8.15
N THR A 130 -4.12 -10.41 8.64
CA THR A 130 -5.50 -10.61 8.22
C THR A 130 -6.37 -10.81 9.46
N GLN A 131 -7.67 -10.57 9.33
CA GLN A 131 -8.63 -10.71 10.42
C GLN A 131 -8.59 -12.12 11.03
N ASP A 132 -8.54 -12.20 12.37
CA ASP A 132 -8.63 -13.42 13.18
C ASP A 132 -7.61 -14.54 12.86
N ARG A 133 -6.48 -14.20 12.22
CA ARG A 133 -5.39 -15.14 11.95
C ARG A 133 -4.04 -14.62 12.48
N PRO A 134 -3.14 -15.52 12.89
CA PRO A 134 -1.76 -15.13 13.17
C PRO A 134 -1.12 -14.45 11.96
N ALA A 135 -0.30 -13.44 12.21
CA ALA A 135 0.46 -12.78 11.17
C ALA A 135 1.42 -13.77 10.49
N ARG A 136 1.51 -13.70 9.17
CA ARG A 136 2.44 -14.52 8.38
C ARG A 136 3.60 -13.67 7.91
N ALA A 137 4.82 -14.04 8.29
CA ALA A 137 6.03 -13.39 7.80
C ALA A 137 6.44 -13.98 6.44
N LEU A 138 6.63 -13.12 5.45
CA LEU A 138 7.15 -13.46 4.13
C LEU A 138 8.54 -12.86 3.93
N SER A 139 9.50 -13.68 3.54
CA SER A 139 10.88 -13.29 3.25
C SER A 139 11.01 -12.57 1.91
N ALA A 140 12.16 -11.95 1.66
CA ALA A 140 12.46 -11.27 0.40
C ALA A 140 12.29 -12.13 -0.87
N THR A 141 12.41 -13.46 -0.77
CA THR A 141 12.25 -14.39 -1.90
C THR A 141 10.81 -14.83 -2.13
N ASP A 142 9.90 -14.48 -1.24
CA ASP A 142 8.48 -14.86 -1.35
C ASP A 142 7.69 -13.88 -2.22
N LEU A 143 6.47 -14.29 -2.56
CA LEU A 143 5.49 -13.47 -3.26
C LEU A 143 4.38 -13.03 -2.29
N LEU A 144 3.98 -11.77 -2.43
CA LEU A 144 2.82 -11.17 -1.78
C LEU A 144 1.61 -11.26 -2.71
N GLU A 145 0.47 -11.62 -2.13
CA GLU A 145 -0.80 -11.75 -2.82
C GLU A 145 -1.89 -11.04 -2.01
N ALA A 146 -2.80 -10.38 -2.72
CA ALA A 146 -4.05 -9.86 -2.16
C ALA A 146 -5.20 -10.14 -3.15
N PRO A 147 -5.69 -11.40 -3.20
CA PRO A 147 -6.74 -11.80 -4.12
C PRO A 147 -7.97 -10.90 -4.03
N GLY A 148 -8.51 -10.49 -5.19
CA GLY A 148 -9.65 -9.57 -5.26
C GLY A 148 -9.30 -8.08 -5.05
N ILE A 149 -8.03 -7.76 -4.80
CA ILE A 149 -7.51 -6.38 -4.71
C ILE A 149 -6.42 -6.16 -5.76
N LEU A 150 -5.47 -7.09 -5.87
CA LEU A 150 -4.38 -7.05 -6.84
C LEU A 150 -4.56 -8.20 -7.85
N ARG A 151 -4.28 -7.91 -9.13
CA ARG A 151 -4.23 -8.93 -10.17
C ARG A 151 -3.00 -9.81 -10.02
N ASN A 152 -1.84 -9.19 -9.85
CA ASN A 152 -0.57 -9.88 -9.89
C ASN A 152 0.01 -10.10 -8.49
N PRO A 153 0.72 -11.22 -8.28
CA PRO A 153 1.61 -11.34 -7.14
C PRO A 153 2.76 -10.32 -7.26
N ILE A 154 3.19 -9.83 -6.10
CA ILE A 154 4.30 -8.87 -5.95
C ILE A 154 5.47 -9.59 -5.27
N PRO A 155 6.67 -9.64 -5.87
CA PRO A 155 7.87 -10.07 -5.16
C PRO A 155 8.08 -9.21 -3.91
N VAL A 156 8.26 -9.83 -2.74
CA VAL A 156 8.50 -9.07 -1.49
C VAL A 156 9.67 -8.11 -1.66
N HIS A 157 10.73 -8.54 -2.35
CA HIS A 157 11.90 -7.72 -2.67
C HIS A 157 11.56 -6.41 -3.40
N ALA A 158 10.47 -6.34 -4.17
CA ALA A 158 10.04 -5.12 -4.87
C ALA A 158 9.57 -4.00 -3.95
N LEU A 159 9.29 -4.29 -2.68
CA LEU A 159 8.98 -3.26 -1.68
C LEU A 159 10.25 -2.67 -1.04
N PHE A 160 11.43 -3.23 -1.33
CA PHE A 160 12.73 -2.80 -0.80
C PHE A 160 13.68 -2.31 -1.89
N ASP A 161 13.64 -2.94 -3.07
CA ASP A 161 14.57 -2.67 -4.16
C ASP A 161 13.91 -1.92 -5.31
N ARG A 162 14.57 -0.83 -5.74
CA ARG A 162 14.03 0.08 -6.76
C ARG A 162 14.02 -0.56 -8.15
N GLU A 163 14.98 -1.42 -8.46
CA GLU A 163 15.07 -2.06 -9.77
C GLU A 163 13.99 -3.14 -9.92
N GLU A 164 13.76 -3.96 -8.88
CA GLU A 164 12.57 -4.83 -8.80
C GLU A 164 11.29 -4.03 -9.00
N ALA A 165 11.13 -2.94 -8.23
CA ALA A 165 9.92 -2.13 -8.26
C ALA A 165 9.62 -1.63 -9.68
N HIS A 166 10.65 -1.14 -10.39
CA HIS A 166 10.51 -0.72 -11.78
C HIS A 166 10.17 -1.87 -12.73
N ARG A 167 10.73 -3.06 -12.52
CA ARG A 167 10.41 -4.23 -13.36
C ARG A 167 8.94 -4.65 -13.19
N VAL A 168 8.47 -4.71 -11.94
CA VAL A 168 7.06 -4.99 -11.62
C VAL A 168 6.16 -3.92 -12.23
N THR A 169 6.55 -2.65 -12.08
CA THR A 169 5.83 -1.52 -12.67
C THR A 169 5.71 -1.63 -14.19
N LEU A 170 6.81 -1.93 -14.89
CA LEU A 170 6.81 -2.10 -16.34
C LEU A 170 5.84 -3.20 -16.76
N ARG A 171 5.91 -4.38 -16.12
CA ARG A 171 4.97 -5.49 -16.36
C ARG A 171 3.53 -5.03 -16.19
N ASN A 172 3.23 -4.38 -15.07
CA ASN A 172 1.86 -3.96 -14.76
C ASN A 172 1.34 -2.93 -15.78
N LEU A 173 2.17 -1.96 -16.19
CA LEU A 173 1.79 -0.95 -17.20
C LEU A 173 1.57 -1.57 -18.58
N LEU A 174 2.36 -2.58 -18.97
CA LEU A 174 2.14 -3.33 -20.21
C LEU A 174 0.80 -4.06 -20.17
N GLN A 175 0.48 -4.72 -19.05
CA GLN A 175 -0.79 -5.43 -18.87
C GLN A 175 -2.00 -4.49 -18.88
N ARG A 176 -1.87 -3.28 -18.31
CA ARG A 176 -2.91 -2.23 -18.45
C ARG A 176 -3.14 -1.81 -19.90
N ARG A 177 -2.13 -1.98 -20.78
CA ARG A 177 -2.23 -1.74 -22.23
C ARG A 177 -2.64 -2.97 -23.03
N GLY A 178 -2.94 -4.10 -22.38
CA GLY A 178 -3.35 -5.34 -23.04
C GLY A 178 -2.19 -6.23 -23.48
N TYR A 179 -0.96 -5.95 -23.07
CA TYR A 179 0.21 -6.78 -23.34
C TYR A 179 0.61 -7.60 -22.12
N GLU A 180 0.87 -8.89 -22.31
CA GLU A 180 1.34 -9.76 -21.23
C GLU A 180 2.71 -9.30 -20.69
N ASP A 181 3.63 -8.98 -21.60
CA ASP A 181 5.02 -8.61 -21.34
C ASP A 181 5.61 -7.77 -22.49
N LEU A 182 6.89 -7.43 -22.39
CA LEU A 182 7.60 -6.65 -23.41
C LEU A 182 7.76 -7.44 -24.72
N ASP A 183 7.93 -8.75 -24.63
CA ASP A 183 8.08 -9.60 -25.81
C ASP A 183 6.79 -9.64 -26.63
N ALA A 184 5.61 -9.57 -26.00
CA ALA A 184 4.34 -9.44 -26.68
C ALA A 184 4.27 -8.17 -27.54
N VAL A 185 4.78 -7.04 -27.02
CA VAL A 185 4.89 -5.78 -27.77
C VAL A 185 5.83 -5.95 -28.96
N LEU A 186 7.02 -6.54 -28.75
CA LEU A 186 8.02 -6.74 -29.79
C LEU A 186 7.51 -7.68 -30.90
N ARG A 187 6.81 -8.77 -30.53
CA ARG A 187 6.17 -9.70 -31.48
C ARG A 187 5.13 -9.01 -32.33
N GLU A 188 4.26 -8.18 -31.74
CA GLU A 188 3.27 -7.42 -32.49
C GLU A 188 3.91 -6.42 -33.46
N GLY A 189 4.95 -5.70 -33.00
CA GLY A 189 5.71 -4.79 -33.84
C GLY A 189 6.35 -5.49 -35.05
N ALA A 190 7.02 -6.63 -34.82
CA ALA A 190 7.63 -7.42 -35.90
C ALA A 190 6.59 -7.95 -36.91
N ARG A 191 5.38 -8.30 -36.44
CA ARG A 191 4.28 -8.73 -37.33
C ARG A 191 3.78 -7.58 -38.20
N LYS A 192 3.63 -6.36 -37.64
CA LYS A 192 3.20 -5.17 -38.40
C LYS A 192 4.24 -4.77 -39.45
N GLY A 193 5.52 -4.74 -39.08
CA GLY A 193 6.59 -4.37 -40.01
C GLY A 193 6.82 -5.36 -41.17
N LYS A 194 6.38 -6.62 -41.07
CA LYS A 194 6.39 -7.58 -42.19
C LYS A 194 5.21 -7.44 -43.16
N ALA A 195 4.16 -6.72 -42.74
CA ALA A 195 2.95 -6.52 -43.52
C ALA A 195 2.95 -5.19 -44.29
N GLU A 196 3.95 -4.34 -44.08
CA GLU A 196 4.25 -3.11 -44.82
C GLU A 196 5.19 -3.40 -46.00
#